data_AF-A0A2N2VIV4-F1
#
_entry.id   AF-A0A2N2VIV4-F1
#
_cell.length_a   1.000
_cell.length_b   1.000
_cell.length_c   1.000
_cell.angle_alpha   90.00
_cell.angle_beta   90.00
_cell.angle_gamma   90.00
#
_symmetry.space_group_name_H-M   'P 1'
#
loop_
_entity.id
_entity.type
_entity.pdbx_description
1 polymer ?
#
loop_
_entity_poly.entity_id
_entity_poly.type
_entity_poly.pdbx_seq_one_letter_code
_entity_poly.pdbx_strand_id
1 'polypeptide(L)'
;MNQYPEAQYDPDLPDAKAVMASLCCVASQYASNPSLELAQLAASLAHKLTAPQYAESKLVEEVAKRLVRQWQHVLDDQAGTMRDLMPASTYLQ
;
A
#
# COMPACT_ATOMS: atom_id res chain seq x y z
N MET A 1 25.84 30.56 1.13
CA MET A 1 24.75 30.10 0.24
C MET A 1 24.62 28.60 0.42
N ASN A 2 23.45 28.13 0.86
CA ASN A 2 23.17 26.73 1.21
C ASN A 2 23.34 25.78 0.00
N GLN A 3 24.24 24.80 0.11
CA GLN A 3 24.28 23.64 -0.76
C GLN A 3 23.62 22.48 -0.01
N TYR A 4 22.36 22.23 -0.32
CA TYR A 4 21.72 20.96 0.06
C TYR A 4 22.48 19.86 -0.66
N PRO A 5 22.94 18.78 0.02
CA PRO A 5 23.55 17.67 -0.68
C PRO A 5 22.49 17.11 -1.62
N GLU A 6 22.76 17.19 -2.92
CA GLU A 6 21.97 16.55 -3.96
C GLU A 6 21.71 15.12 -3.51
N ALA A 7 20.45 14.82 -3.22
CA ALA A 7 19.99 13.47 -2.97
C ALA A 7 20.48 12.63 -4.15
N GLN A 8 21.48 11.80 -3.86
CA GLN A 8 22.20 11.00 -4.83
C GLN A 8 21.17 10.20 -5.62
N TYR A 9 20.94 10.60 -6.88
CA TYR A 9 20.02 9.94 -7.79
C TYR A 9 20.52 8.50 -7.96
N ASP A 10 19.78 7.55 -7.40
CA ASP A 10 20.08 6.14 -7.47
C ASP A 10 19.24 5.54 -8.60
N PRO A 11 19.83 5.26 -9.78
CA PRO A 11 19.10 4.82 -10.97
C PRO A 11 18.44 3.44 -10.81
N ASP A 12 18.83 2.68 -9.78
CA ASP A 12 18.22 1.41 -9.41
C ASP A 12 17.05 1.57 -8.43
N LEU A 13 16.84 2.76 -7.86
CA LEU A 13 15.73 3.05 -6.97
C LEU A 13 14.48 3.39 -7.80
N PRO A 14 13.38 2.62 -7.70
CA PRO A 14 12.18 2.90 -8.48
C PRO A 14 11.60 4.25 -8.08
N ASP A 15 11.52 5.18 -9.03
CA ASP A 15 10.91 6.51 -8.85
C ASP A 15 9.52 6.38 -8.18
N ALA A 16 9.13 7.36 -7.37
CA ALA A 16 7.80 7.44 -6.75
C ALA A 16 6.67 7.23 -7.78
N LYS A 17 6.88 7.68 -9.02
CA LYS A 17 5.96 7.41 -10.15
C LYS A 17 5.85 5.93 -10.49
N ALA A 18 6.96 5.20 -10.51
CA ALA A 18 6.97 3.76 -10.79
C ALA A 18 6.27 2.98 -9.67
N VAL A 19 6.47 3.38 -8.41
CA VAL A 19 5.79 2.76 -7.27
C VAL A 19 4.29 3.09 -7.27
N MET A 20 3.89 4.32 -7.63
CA MET A 20 2.48 4.70 -7.81
C MET A 20 1.81 3.93 -8.96
N ALA A 21 2.48 3.78 -10.11
CA ALA A 21 1.97 3.01 -11.23
C ALA A 21 1.78 1.54 -10.88
N SER A 22 2.76 0.95 -10.16
CA SER A 22 2.67 -0.41 -9.64
C SER A 22 1.48 -0.57 -8.69
N LEU A 23 1.28 0.39 -7.79
CA LEU A 23 0.15 0.40 -6.87
C LEU A 23 -1.19 0.51 -7.60
N CYS A 24 -1.30 1.36 -8.63
CA CYS A 24 -2.52 1.44 -9.47
C CYS A 24 -2.81 0.12 -10.20
N CYS A 25 -1.79 -0.57 -10.68
CA CYS A 25 -1.94 -1.87 -11.32
C CYS A 25 -2.46 -2.92 -10.33
N VAL A 26 -1.85 -3.01 -9.14
CA VAL A 26 -2.30 -3.93 -8.08
C VAL A 26 -3.73 -3.59 -7.64
N ALA A 27 -4.07 -2.30 -7.51
CA ALA A 27 -5.41 -1.85 -7.18
C ALA A 27 -6.46 -2.28 -8.22
N SER A 28 -6.12 -2.16 -9.51
CA SER A 28 -6.99 -2.56 -10.62
C SER A 28 -7.19 -4.07 -10.67
N GLN A 29 -6.11 -4.83 -10.41
CA GLN A 29 -6.18 -6.28 -10.28
C GLN A 29 -7.03 -6.70 -9.08
N TYR A 30 -6.87 -6.03 -7.93
CA TYR A 30 -7.69 -6.26 -6.75
C TYR A 30 -9.17 -6.00 -7.01
N ALA A 31 -9.51 -4.92 -7.72
CA ALA A 31 -10.89 -4.63 -8.10
C ALA A 31 -11.50 -5.71 -9.02
N SER A 32 -10.67 -6.36 -9.83
CA SER A 32 -11.09 -7.43 -10.74
C SER A 32 -11.16 -8.80 -10.05
N ASN A 33 -10.23 -9.06 -9.13
CA ASN A 33 -10.13 -10.29 -8.35
C ASN A 33 -9.61 -9.98 -6.94
N PRO A 34 -10.51 -9.71 -5.97
CA PRO A 34 -10.13 -9.35 -4.62
C PRO A 34 -9.37 -10.49 -3.95
N SER A 35 -8.14 -10.24 -3.52
CA SER A 35 -7.35 -11.22 -2.78
C SER A 35 -6.58 -10.56 -1.65
N LEU A 36 -6.34 -11.32 -0.58
CA LEU A 36 -5.58 -10.86 0.57
C LEU A 36 -4.14 -10.50 0.18
N GLU A 37 -3.53 -11.30 -0.69
CA GLU A 37 -2.17 -11.06 -1.20
C GLU A 37 -2.07 -9.73 -1.96
N LEU A 38 -3.04 -9.42 -2.82
CA LEU A 38 -3.09 -8.16 -3.57
C LEU A 38 -3.29 -6.97 -2.62
N ALA A 39 -4.14 -7.10 -1.61
CA ALA A 39 -4.33 -6.05 -0.60
C ALA A 39 -3.07 -5.81 0.24
N GLN A 40 -2.36 -6.87 0.65
CA GLN A 40 -1.08 -6.76 1.37
C GLN A 40 0.02 -6.16 0.50
N LEU A 41 0.07 -6.52 -0.79
CA LEU A 41 1.03 -5.97 -1.73
C LEU A 41 0.78 -4.48 -1.96
N ALA A 42 -0.48 -4.07 -2.11
CA ALA A 42 -0.86 -2.68 -2.26
C ALA A 42 -0.55 -1.85 -1.01
N ALA A 43 -0.83 -2.37 0.19
CA ALA A 43 -0.46 -1.74 1.45
C ALA A 43 1.07 -1.58 1.58
N SER A 44 1.84 -2.60 1.21
CA SER A 44 3.30 -2.57 1.23
C SER A 44 3.88 -1.53 0.28
N LEU A 45 3.33 -1.42 -0.93
CA LEU A 45 3.72 -0.39 -1.91
C LEU A 45 3.35 1.02 -1.44
N ALA A 46 2.17 1.19 -0.85
CA ALA A 46 1.74 2.46 -0.26
C ALA A 46 2.66 2.88 0.90
N HIS A 47 3.07 1.93 1.75
CA HIS A 47 4.00 2.19 2.84
C HIS A 47 5.39 2.57 2.32
N LYS A 48 5.89 1.87 1.29
CA LYS A 48 7.14 2.25 0.62
C LYS A 48 7.12 3.68 0.09
N LEU A 49 6.00 4.13 -0.49
CA LEU A 49 5.84 5.52 -0.95
C LEU A 49 5.87 6.57 0.17
N THR A 50 5.65 6.19 1.43
CA THR A 50 5.79 7.12 2.57
C THR A 50 7.24 7.34 3.00
N ALA A 51 8.19 6.57 2.45
CA ALA A 51 9.59 6.72 2.81
C ALA A 51 10.13 8.09 2.34
N PRO A 52 11.01 8.74 3.13
CA PRO A 52 11.47 10.10 2.88
C PRO A 52 12.21 10.25 1.55
N GLN A 53 12.79 9.17 1.03
CA GLN A 53 13.42 9.12 -0.30
C GLN A 53 12.44 9.28 -1.47
N TYR A 54 11.15 8.98 -1.27
CA TYR A 54 10.09 9.15 -2.27
C TYR A 54 9.18 10.35 -1.95
N ALA A 55 9.42 11.03 -0.83
CA ALA A 55 8.77 12.27 -0.45
C ALA A 55 9.31 13.46 -1.26
N GLU A 56 9.48 13.28 -2.57
CA GLU A 56 9.85 14.33 -3.52
C GLU A 56 8.87 15.52 -3.48
N SER A 57 7.64 15.26 -3.04
CA SER A 57 6.62 16.27 -2.81
C SER A 57 5.74 15.89 -1.62
N LYS A 58 5.34 16.89 -0.83
CA LYS A 58 4.29 16.76 0.21
C LYS A 58 3.01 16.14 -0.35
N LEU A 59 2.72 16.35 -1.64
CA LEU A 59 1.57 15.72 -2.28
C LEU A 59 1.71 14.21 -2.36
N VAL A 60 2.90 13.70 -2.74
CA VAL A 60 3.17 12.25 -2.82
C VAL A 60 3.09 11.63 -1.44
N GLU A 61 3.67 12.29 -0.43
CA GLU A 61 3.60 11.84 0.97
C GLU A 61 2.15 11.75 1.48
N GLU A 62 1.33 12.78 1.24
CA GLU A 62 -0.07 12.79 1.67
C GLU A 62 -0.92 11.76 0.91
N VAL A 63 -0.68 11.60 -0.40
CA VAL A 63 -1.34 10.56 -1.20
C VAL A 63 -0.95 9.17 -0.71
N ALA A 64 0.34 8.93 -0.42
CA ALA A 64 0.82 7.66 0.12
C ALA A 64 0.18 7.34 1.47
N LYS A 65 0.13 8.30 2.40
CA LYS A 65 -0.55 8.12 3.70
C LYS A 65 -2.04 7.79 3.53
N ARG A 66 -2.73 8.45 2.61
CA ARG A 66 -4.14 8.15 2.30
C ARG A 66 -4.30 6.73 1.76
N LEU A 67 -3.44 6.33 0.83
CA LEU A 67 -3.44 4.99 0.25
C LEU A 67 -3.17 3.92 1.32
N VAL A 68 -2.21 4.13 2.22
CA VAL A 68 -1.95 3.21 3.34
C VAL A 68 -3.22 3.02 4.17
N ARG A 69 -3.89 4.10 4.55
CA ARG A 69 -5.13 4.02 5.35
C ARG A 69 -6.25 3.29 4.61
N GLN A 70 -6.41 3.54 3.30
CA GLN A 70 -7.41 2.87 2.48
C GLN A 70 -7.16 1.35 2.41
N TRP A 71 -5.92 0.94 2.15
CA TRP A 71 -5.58 -0.49 2.08
C TRP A 71 -5.63 -1.18 3.43
N GLN A 72 -5.29 -0.47 4.51
CA GLN A 72 -5.45 -0.99 5.87
C GLN A 72 -6.92 -1.27 6.19
N HIS A 73 -7.82 -0.35 5.83
CA HIS A 73 -9.26 -0.55 6.01
C HIS A 73 -9.79 -1.73 5.18
N VAL A 74 -9.28 -1.93 3.96
CA VAL A 74 -9.64 -3.08 3.12
C VAL A 74 -9.17 -4.40 3.75
N LEU A 75 -7.97 -4.42 4.32
CA LEU A 75 -7.45 -5.60 5.02
C LEU A 75 -8.26 -5.91 6.30
N ASP A 76 -8.60 -4.89 7.07
CA ASP A 76 -9.41 -5.04 8.28
C ASP A 76 -10.83 -5.55 7.95
N ASP A 77 -11.42 -5.05 6.86
CA ASP A 77 -12.73 -5.48 6.36
C ASP A 77 -12.70 -6.94 5.84
N GLN A 78 -11.65 -7.33 5.10
CA GLN A 78 -11.45 -8.72 4.70
C GLN A 78 -11.24 -9.64 5.91
N ALA A 79 -10.46 -9.21 6.90
CA ALA A 79 -10.23 -9.98 8.12
C ALA A 79 -11.54 -10.14 8.93
N GLY A 80 -12.35 -9.09 9.01
CA GLY A 80 -13.69 -9.12 9.61
C GLY A 80 -14.63 -10.08 8.87
N THR A 81 -14.63 -10.02 7.53
CA THR A 81 -15.45 -10.89 6.68
C THR A 81 -15.06 -12.36 6.79
N MET A 82 -13.75 -12.69 6.81
CA MET A 82 -13.29 -14.06 7.07
C MET A 82 -13.71 -14.57 8.46
N ARG A 83 -13.71 -13.68 9.46
CA ARG A 83 -14.11 -14.01 10.83
C ARG A 83 -15.61 -14.28 10.96
N ASP A 84 -16.42 -13.62 10.14
CA ASP A 84 -17.87 -13.80 10.07
C ASP A 84 -18.27 -15.06 9.26
N LEU A 85 -17.46 -15.41 8.25
CA LEU A 85 -17.61 -16.64 7.45
C LEU A 85 -17.15 -17.92 8.18
N MET A 86 -16.53 -17.82 9.35
CA MET A 86 -16.31 -18.94 10.27
C MET A 86 -17.36 -18.90 11.39
N PRO A 87 -18.62 -19.35 11.16
CA PRO A 87 -19.53 -19.57 12.26
C PRO A 87 -18.91 -20.65 13.14
N ALA A 88 -19.02 -20.48 14.45
CA ALA A 88 -18.54 -21.40 15.49
C ALA A 88 -19.17 -22.81 15.38
N SER A 89 -18.88 -23.55 14.31
CA SER A 89 -19.30 -24.93 14.07
C SER A 89 -18.22 -25.86 14.59
N THR A 90 -17.81 -25.66 15.84
CA THR A 90 -17.03 -26.65 16.59
C THR A 90 -17.34 -26.41 18.06
N TYR A 91 -17.65 -27.49 18.77
CA TYR A 91 -18.08 -27.58 20.17
C TYR A 91 -19.60 -27.65 20.43
N LEU A 92 -20.25 -28.60 19.77
CA LEU A 92 -21.24 -29.46 20.44
C LEU A 92 -20.91 -30.92 20.13
N GLN A 93 -20.02 -31.53 20.92
CA GLN A 93 -20.03 -32.95 21.26
C GLN A 93 -19.47 -33.12 22.67
#